data_AF-A0A091W9T8-F1
#
_entry.id   AF-A0A091W9T8-F1
#
_cell.length_a   1.000
_cell.length_b   1.000
_cell.length_c   1.000
_cell.angle_alpha   90.00
_cell.angle_beta   90.00
_cell.angle_gamma   90.00
#
_symmetry.space_group_name_H-M   'P 1'
#
loop_
_entity.id
_entity.type
_entity.pdbx_description
1 polymer ?
#
loop_
_entity_poly.entity_id
_entity_poly.type
_entity_poly.pdbx_seq_one_letter_code
_entity_poly.pdbx_strand_id
1 'polypeptide(L)'
;GTMLIKIPFSTTDLDAWKKVAREYRVDPVCVAKHFKFIMKQHKPDWNDIQLLSEYVTDTEKQLILKTAGDLAEDHYKTAEGDVKDYFPLQDPKWDANRSAHMERLQAYQEWIFKGMERAIPRTINRSALYAVKQGHSESPSEFLD
;
A
#
# COMPACT_ATOMS: atom_id res chain seq x y z
N GLY A 1 -25.52 9.91 -17.21
CA GLY A 1 -24.64 9.30 -16.20
C GLY A 1 -23.40 10.14 -16.04
N THR A 2 -22.86 10.25 -14.83
CA THR A 2 -21.61 10.99 -14.57
C THR A 2 -20.43 10.17 -15.06
N MET A 3 -19.65 10.72 -16.00
CA MET A 3 -18.44 10.08 -16.52
C MET A 3 -17.26 10.48 -15.64
N LEU A 4 -16.46 9.51 -15.19
CA LEU A 4 -15.21 9.81 -14.48
C LEU A 4 -14.12 10.13 -15.49
N ILE A 5 -13.57 11.34 -15.39
CA ILE A 5 -12.43 11.79 -16.20
C ILE A 5 -11.17 11.51 -15.39
N LYS A 6 -10.26 10.71 -15.96
CA LYS A 6 -8.95 10.43 -15.39
C LYS A 6 -8.01 11.62 -15.60
N ILE A 7 -7.37 12.08 -14.53
CA ILE A 7 -6.31 13.08 -14.58
C ILE A 7 -4.99 12.36 -14.30
N PRO A 8 -4.01 12.37 -15.23
CA PRO A 8 -2.72 11.72 -15.00
C PRO A 8 -1.92 12.46 -13.92
N PHE A 9 -1.01 11.74 -13.28
CA PHE A 9 -0.02 12.37 -12.39
C PHE A 9 0.87 13.33 -13.16
N SER A 10 1.13 14.50 -12.57
CA SER A 10 2.14 15.41 -13.09
C SER A 10 3.54 14.89 -12.77
N THR A 11 4.56 15.40 -13.48
CA THR A 11 5.96 15.11 -13.17
C THR A 11 6.33 15.53 -11.74
N THR A 12 5.75 16.63 -11.26
CA THR A 12 5.96 17.12 -9.89
C THR A 12 5.39 16.17 -8.85
N ASP A 13 4.20 15.61 -9.10
CA ASP A 13 3.59 14.61 -8.22
C ASP A 13 4.46 13.36 -8.12
N LEU A 14 4.95 12.88 -9.27
CA LEU A 14 5.81 11.70 -9.33
C LEU A 14 7.18 11.93 -8.68
N ASP A 15 7.78 13.12 -8.83
CA ASP A 15 9.02 13.47 -8.14
C ASP A 15 8.84 13.60 -6.62
N ALA A 16 7.70 14.14 -6.16
CA ALA A 16 7.36 14.20 -4.74
C ALA A 16 7.16 12.79 -4.18
N TRP A 17 6.39 11.95 -4.87
CA TRP A 17 6.18 10.56 -4.47
C TRP A 17 7.49 9.78 -4.42
N LYS A 18 8.34 9.91 -5.44
CA LYS A 18 9.66 9.25 -5.50
C LYS A 18 10.52 9.52 -4.27
N LYS A 19 10.52 10.75 -3.76
CA LYS A 19 11.28 11.10 -2.54
C LYS A 19 10.76 10.34 -1.32
N VAL A 20 9.43 10.21 -1.20
CA VAL A 20 8.79 9.48 -0.10
C VAL A 20 8.98 7.98 -0.24
N ALA A 21 8.72 7.42 -1.42
CA ALA A 21 8.78 5.98 -1.68
C ALA A 21 10.16 5.37 -1.40
N ARG A 22 11.25 6.14 -1.58
CA ARG A 22 12.63 5.70 -1.27
C ARG A 22 12.87 5.43 0.21
N GLU A 23 12.07 6.01 1.09
CA GLU A 23 12.15 5.80 2.54
C GLU A 23 11.33 4.58 3.00
N TYR A 24 10.74 3.82 2.08
CA TYR A 24 9.88 2.68 2.42
C TYR A 24 10.56 1.68 3.34
N ARG A 25 11.85 1.39 3.12
CA ARG A 25 12.64 0.50 3.99
C ARG A 25 12.80 1.00 5.42
N VAL A 26 12.84 2.32 5.60
CA VAL A 26 13.11 3.00 6.87
C VAL A 26 11.80 3.14 7.65
N ASP A 27 10.74 3.59 6.98
CA ASP A 27 9.43 3.81 7.59
C ASP A 27 8.28 3.40 6.64
N PRO A 28 7.97 2.09 6.55
CA PRO A 28 6.90 1.58 5.69
C PRO A 28 5.53 2.19 6.02
N VAL A 29 5.28 2.46 7.30
CA VAL A 29 4.00 2.98 7.80
C VAL A 29 3.80 4.43 7.36
N CYS A 30 4.82 5.28 7.48
CA CYS A 30 4.75 6.65 7.00
C CYS A 30 4.57 6.71 5.48
N VAL A 31 5.29 5.87 4.72
CA VAL A 31 5.13 5.80 3.26
C VAL A 31 3.73 5.30 2.87
N ALA A 32 3.19 4.29 3.57
CA ALA A 32 1.82 3.82 3.35
C ALA A 32 0.77 4.92 3.62
N LYS A 33 0.96 5.75 4.66
CA LYS A 33 0.09 6.91 4.92
C LYS A 33 0.11 7.92 3.77
N HIS A 34 1.29 8.21 3.20
CA HIS A 34 1.41 9.06 2.01
C HIS A 34 0.72 8.45 0.79
N PHE A 35 0.89 7.15 0.58
CA PHE A 35 0.18 6.42 -0.47
C PHE A 35 -1.34 6.56 -0.32
N LYS A 36 -1.86 6.44 0.91
CA LYS A 36 -3.30 6.63 1.19
C LYS A 36 -3.80 8.04 0.85
N PHE A 37 -2.97 9.07 1.02
CA PHE A 37 -3.31 10.43 0.58
C PHE A 37 -3.40 10.53 -0.95
N ILE A 38 -2.44 9.93 -1.66
CA ILE A 38 -2.48 9.85 -3.13
C ILE A 38 -3.75 9.15 -3.61
N MET A 39 -4.15 8.05 -2.97
CA MET A 39 -5.37 7.33 -3.31
C MET A 39 -6.63 8.18 -3.19
N LYS A 40 -6.73 8.97 -2.11
CA LYS A 40 -7.87 9.87 -1.87
C LYS A 40 -7.93 10.99 -2.89
N GLN A 41 -6.78 11.58 -3.22
CA GLN A 41 -6.69 12.75 -4.08
C GLN A 41 -6.82 12.41 -5.57
N HIS A 42 -6.05 11.42 -6.03
CA HIS A 42 -5.92 11.10 -7.45
C HIS A 42 -6.80 9.93 -7.89
N LYS A 43 -7.30 9.11 -6.94
CA LYS A 43 -8.08 7.90 -7.23
C LYS A 43 -7.42 7.03 -8.33
N PRO A 44 -6.16 6.65 -8.14
CA PRO A 44 -5.35 5.98 -9.15
C PRO A 44 -6.00 4.65 -9.57
N ASP A 45 -5.99 4.35 -10.86
CA ASP A 45 -6.39 3.03 -11.33
C ASP A 45 -5.29 1.97 -11.13
N TRP A 46 -5.52 0.76 -11.62
CA TRP A 46 -4.55 -0.33 -11.46
C TRP A 46 -3.19 0.00 -12.10
N ASN A 47 -3.17 0.64 -13.27
CA ASN A 47 -1.95 1.01 -14.00
C ASN A 47 -1.20 2.15 -13.29
N ASP A 48 -1.94 3.11 -12.74
CA ASP A 48 -1.38 4.17 -11.92
C ASP A 48 -0.68 3.61 -10.67
N ILE A 49 -1.25 2.60 -10.03
CA ILE A 49 -0.64 1.93 -8.87
C ILE A 49 0.63 1.17 -9.28
N GLN A 50 0.65 0.55 -10.47
CA GLN A 50 1.88 -0.05 -10.99
C GLN A 50 2.97 1.00 -11.18
N LEU A 51 2.64 2.14 -11.79
CA LEU A 51 3.56 3.27 -11.97
C LEU A 51 4.12 3.78 -10.64
N LEU A 52 3.28 3.97 -9.62
CA LEU A 52 3.71 4.40 -8.30
C LEU A 52 4.65 3.38 -7.64
N SER A 53 4.43 2.09 -7.91
CA SER A 53 5.24 0.99 -7.37
C SER A 53 6.64 0.89 -8.00
N GLU A 54 6.92 1.57 -9.11
CA GLU A 54 8.26 1.61 -9.72
C GLU A 54 9.28 2.42 -8.90
N TYR A 55 8.82 3.16 -7.88
CA TYR A 55 9.69 3.97 -7.02
C TYR A 55 10.14 3.27 -5.73
N VAL A 56 9.59 2.08 -5.43
CA VAL A 56 10.13 1.16 -4.42
C VAL A 56 11.01 0.11 -5.11
N THR A 57 11.87 -0.58 -4.37
CA THR A 57 12.72 -1.63 -4.95
C THR A 57 11.91 -2.88 -5.32
N ASP A 58 12.40 -3.69 -6.25
CA ASP A 58 11.74 -4.95 -6.65
C ASP A 58 11.49 -5.88 -5.45
N THR A 59 12.42 -5.92 -4.49
CA THR A 59 12.28 -6.73 -3.27
C THR A 59 11.15 -6.22 -2.38
N GLU A 60 11.03 -4.90 -2.21
CA GLU A 60 9.94 -4.28 -1.46
C GLU A 60 8.60 -4.50 -2.18
N LYS A 61 8.57 -4.28 -3.50
CA LYS A 61 7.38 -4.52 -4.34
C LYS A 61 6.88 -5.97 -4.21
N GLN A 62 7.78 -6.96 -4.32
CA GLN A 62 7.44 -8.37 -4.12
C GLN A 62 6.90 -8.65 -2.72
N LEU A 63 7.51 -8.05 -1.69
CA LEU A 63 7.05 -8.22 -0.31
C LEU A 63 5.67 -7.60 -0.08
N ILE A 64 5.45 -6.37 -0.55
CA ILE A 64 4.16 -5.67 -0.51
C ILE A 64 3.08 -6.51 -1.18
N LEU A 65 3.33 -6.96 -2.42
CA LEU A 65 2.36 -7.75 -3.19
C LEU A 65 2.05 -9.08 -2.52
N LYS A 66 3.06 -9.76 -1.97
CA LYS A 66 2.85 -10.99 -1.21
C LYS A 66 2.00 -10.74 0.02
N THR A 67 2.37 -9.76 0.85
CA THR A 67 1.62 -9.43 2.07
C THR A 67 0.19 -9.00 1.77
N ALA A 68 -0.02 -8.17 0.75
CA ALA A 68 -1.36 -7.78 0.30
C ALA A 68 -2.17 -8.99 -0.19
N GLY A 69 -1.56 -9.87 -0.99
CA GLY A 69 -2.19 -11.09 -1.49
C GLY A 69 -2.58 -12.05 -0.38
N ASP A 70 -1.68 -12.31 0.58
CA ASP A 70 -1.95 -13.17 1.74
C ASP A 70 -3.14 -12.64 2.57
N LEU A 71 -3.21 -11.31 2.76
CA LEU A 71 -4.31 -10.66 3.49
C LEU A 71 -5.64 -10.71 2.72
N ALA A 72 -5.59 -10.52 1.40
CA ALA A 72 -6.78 -10.62 0.55
C ALA A 72 -7.29 -12.06 0.51
N GLU A 73 -6.39 -13.04 0.36
CA GLU A 73 -6.74 -14.46 0.35
C GLU A 73 -7.39 -14.86 1.67
N ASP A 74 -6.83 -14.44 2.81
CA ASP A 74 -7.43 -14.71 4.13
C ASP A 74 -8.85 -14.13 4.26
N HIS A 75 -9.06 -12.92 3.77
CA HIS A 75 -10.39 -12.29 3.76
C HIS A 75 -11.40 -13.07 2.91
N TYR A 76 -11.04 -13.41 1.67
CA TYR A 76 -11.93 -14.10 0.72
C TYR A 76 -12.04 -15.61 0.94
N LYS A 77 -11.31 -16.20 1.90
CA LYS A 77 -11.65 -17.56 2.39
C LYS A 77 -13.02 -17.62 3.07
N THR A 78 -13.45 -16.50 3.65
CA THR A 78 -14.70 -16.41 4.42
C THR A 78 -15.80 -15.64 3.69
N ALA A 79 -15.41 -14.69 2.83
CA ALA A 79 -16.33 -13.99 1.94
C ALA A 79 -16.55 -14.79 0.64
N GLU A 80 -17.76 -14.79 0.10
CA GLU A 80 -18.04 -15.41 -1.21
C GLU A 80 -17.37 -14.57 -2.33
N GLY A 81 -16.17 -14.96 -2.76
CA GLY A 81 -15.46 -14.31 -3.87
C GLY A 81 -14.12 -14.96 -4.22
N ASP A 82 -13.71 -14.89 -5.49
CA ASP A 82 -12.36 -15.28 -5.90
C ASP A 82 -11.39 -14.12 -5.64
N VAL A 83 -10.35 -14.34 -4.83
CA VAL A 83 -9.30 -13.35 -4.56
C VAL A 83 -8.72 -12.76 -5.85
N LYS A 84 -8.66 -13.51 -6.95
CA LYS A 84 -8.14 -13.04 -8.24
C LYS A 84 -8.97 -11.91 -8.85
N ASP A 85 -10.26 -11.82 -8.51
CA ASP A 85 -11.13 -10.74 -8.96
C ASP A 85 -10.87 -9.41 -8.24
N TYR A 86 -10.22 -9.45 -7.06
CA TYR A 86 -10.01 -8.29 -6.19
C TYR A 86 -8.53 -7.96 -5.98
N PHE A 87 -7.64 -8.93 -6.21
CA PHE A 87 -6.19 -8.78 -6.14
C PHE A 87 -5.49 -9.37 -7.38
N PRO A 88 -5.73 -8.83 -8.58
CA PRO A 88 -5.07 -9.28 -9.79
C PRO A 88 -3.61 -8.80 -9.86
N LEU A 89 -2.70 -9.71 -10.26
CA LEU A 89 -1.29 -9.40 -10.52
C LEU A 89 -1.02 -8.91 -11.96
N GLN A 90 -2.01 -9.00 -12.84
CA GLN A 90 -1.96 -8.52 -14.22
C GLN A 90 -3.09 -7.51 -14.45
N ASP A 91 -2.97 -6.68 -15.50
CA ASP A 91 -3.97 -5.64 -15.79
C ASP A 91 -5.37 -6.26 -15.96
N PRO A 92 -6.31 -5.98 -15.03
CA PRO A 92 -7.65 -6.54 -15.08
C PRO A 92 -8.56 -5.82 -16.08
N LYS A 93 -8.09 -4.76 -16.74
CA LYS A 93 -8.87 -3.91 -17.66
C LYS A 93 -10.15 -3.37 -17.01
N TRP A 94 -10.07 -3.02 -15.73
CA TRP A 94 -11.18 -2.41 -15.01
C TRP A 94 -11.56 -1.06 -15.63
N ASP A 95 -12.85 -0.78 -15.59
CA ASP A 95 -13.46 0.41 -16.19
C ASP A 95 -14.09 1.19 -15.05
N ALA A 96 -13.51 2.33 -14.71
CA ALA A 96 -13.94 3.14 -13.57
C ALA A 96 -15.40 3.61 -13.69
N ASN A 97 -16.00 3.59 -14.89
CA ASN A 97 -17.40 3.97 -15.10
C ASN A 97 -18.37 2.81 -14.78
N ARG A 98 -17.87 1.60 -14.50
CA ARG A 98 -18.69 0.45 -14.07
C ARG A 98 -18.57 0.26 -12.57
N SER A 99 -19.71 0.25 -11.89
CA SER A 99 -19.79 0.11 -10.43
C SER A 99 -19.05 -1.14 -9.91
N ALA A 100 -19.26 -2.31 -10.54
CA ALA A 100 -18.57 -3.55 -10.16
C ALA A 100 -17.04 -3.47 -10.32
N HIS A 101 -16.55 -2.77 -11.35
CA HIS A 101 -15.10 -2.60 -11.57
C HIS A 101 -14.53 -1.57 -10.58
N MET A 102 -15.30 -0.53 -10.24
CA MET A 102 -14.91 0.45 -9.24
C MET A 102 -14.78 -0.18 -7.85
N GLU A 103 -15.70 -1.06 -7.47
CA GLU A 103 -15.64 -1.81 -6.21
C GLU A 103 -14.35 -2.66 -6.14
N ARG A 104 -14.05 -3.41 -7.21
CA ARG A 104 -12.82 -4.19 -7.31
C ARG A 104 -11.56 -3.32 -7.25
N LEU A 105 -11.58 -2.16 -7.92
CA LEU A 105 -10.49 -1.19 -7.87
C LEU A 105 -10.28 -0.66 -6.44
N GLN A 106 -11.34 -0.32 -5.71
CA GLN A 106 -11.26 0.14 -4.32
C GLN A 106 -10.72 -0.95 -3.39
N ALA A 107 -11.13 -2.20 -3.60
CA ALA A 107 -10.59 -3.34 -2.86
C ALA A 107 -9.09 -3.52 -3.14
N TYR A 108 -8.68 -3.51 -4.42
CA TYR A 108 -7.26 -3.61 -4.81
C TYR A 108 -6.40 -2.52 -4.17
N GLN A 109 -6.88 -1.28 -4.27
CA GLN A 109 -6.33 -0.09 -3.63
C GLN A 109 -6.08 -0.32 -2.13
N GLU A 110 -7.10 -0.79 -1.40
CA GLU A 110 -6.99 -1.07 0.03
C GLU A 110 -6.03 -2.21 0.35
N TRP A 111 -5.99 -3.27 -0.47
CA TRP A 111 -5.05 -4.37 -0.29
C TRP A 111 -3.61 -3.93 -0.48
N ILE A 112 -3.32 -3.11 -1.50
CA ILE A 112 -1.99 -2.54 -1.69
C ILE A 112 -1.60 -1.66 -0.50
N PHE A 113 -2.51 -0.79 -0.02
CA PHE A 113 -2.26 0.02 1.18
C PHE A 113 -1.90 -0.86 2.41
N LYS A 114 -2.70 -1.90 2.69
CA LYS A 114 -2.43 -2.85 3.80
C LYS A 114 -1.13 -3.62 3.59
N GLY A 115 -0.83 -4.01 2.35
CA GLY A 115 0.44 -4.62 1.99
C GLY A 115 1.61 -3.71 2.31
N MET A 116 1.53 -2.43 1.92
CA MET A 116 2.54 -1.42 2.23
C MET A 116 2.72 -1.19 3.73
N GLU A 117 1.63 -1.15 4.48
CA GLU A 117 1.66 -0.93 5.94
C GLU A 117 2.25 -2.13 6.70
N ARG A 118 2.00 -3.36 6.23
CA ARG A 118 2.34 -4.60 6.97
C ARG A 118 3.54 -5.36 6.42
N ALA A 119 4.03 -5.03 5.24
CA ALA A 119 5.25 -5.62 4.71
C ALA A 119 6.44 -5.11 5.53
N ILE A 120 6.94 -5.94 6.43
CA ILE A 120 8.10 -5.63 7.28
C ILE A 120 9.38 -5.94 6.48
N PRO A 121 10.17 -4.93 6.07
CA PRO A 121 11.43 -5.17 5.38
C PRO A 121 12.37 -5.93 6.33
N ARG A 122 12.94 -7.04 5.87
CA ARG A 122 13.77 -7.96 6.70
C ARG A 122 14.95 -7.30 7.42
N THR A 123 15.34 -6.08 7.03
CA THR A 123 16.48 -5.37 7.60
C THR A 123 16.10 -4.26 8.57
N ILE A 124 14.85 -4.20 9.07
CA ILE A 124 14.64 -3.52 10.35
C ILE A 124 15.60 -4.20 11.32
N ASN A 125 16.65 -3.47 11.68
CA ASN A 125 17.75 -3.95 12.48
C ASN A 125 17.10 -4.49 13.76
N ARG A 126 17.03 -5.82 13.92
CA ARG A 126 16.41 -6.41 15.13
C ARG A 126 17.10 -5.88 16.38
N SER A 127 18.37 -5.48 16.26
CA SER A 127 19.11 -4.73 17.29
C SER A 127 18.43 -3.45 17.73
N ALA A 128 17.79 -2.69 16.83
CA ALA A 128 17.07 -1.47 17.17
C ALA A 128 15.80 -1.77 17.98
N LEU A 129 15.06 -2.84 17.64
CA LEU A 129 13.93 -3.32 18.45
C LEU A 129 14.37 -3.79 19.85
N TYR A 130 15.57 -4.37 19.99
CA TYR A 130 16.14 -4.75 21.29
C TYR A 130 16.92 -3.61 21.99
N ALA A 131 17.18 -2.49 21.30
CA ALA A 131 17.84 -1.31 21.86
C ALA A 131 16.84 -0.37 22.53
N VAL A 132 15.56 -0.46 22.17
CA VAL A 132 14.46 0.21 22.87
C VAL A 132 14.26 -0.51 24.21
N LYS A 133 14.88 0.04 25.25
CA LYS A 133 14.69 -0.35 26.65
C LYS A 133 14.03 0.82 27.36
N GLN A 134 13.03 0.53 28.16
CA GLN A 134 12.41 1.50 29.06
C GLN A 134 13.51 2.23 29.84
N GLY A 135 13.50 3.57 29.78
CA GLY A 135 14.45 4.38 30.51
C GLY A 135 14.34 4.13 32.01
N HIS A 136 15.44 4.27 32.77
CA HIS A 136 15.43 4.04 34.23
C HIS A 136 14.38 4.89 34.98
N SER A 137 13.99 6.03 34.41
CA SER A 137 13.00 6.96 34.97
C SER A 137 11.67 6.97 34.22
N GLU A 138 11.53 6.18 33.16
CA GLU A 138 10.32 6.13 32.33
C GLU A 138 9.36 5.13 32.97
N SER A 139 8.07 5.45 33.08
CA SER A 139 7.08 4.49 33.55
C SER A 139 6.68 3.49 32.45
N PRO A 140 6.19 2.29 32.79
CA PRO A 140 5.82 1.30 31.77
C PRO A 140 4.73 1.79 30.82
N SER A 141 3.87 2.70 31.28
CA SER A 141 2.84 3.33 30.45
C SER A 141 3.44 4.33 29.45
N GLU A 142 4.42 5.14 29.87
CA GLU A 142 5.12 6.09 28.97
C GLU A 142 5.96 5.39 27.91
N PHE A 143 6.48 4.20 28.20
CA PHE A 143 7.23 3.39 27.23
C PHE A 143 6.35 2.71 26.18
N LEU A 144 5.05 2.51 26.47
CA LEU A 144 4.10 1.81 25.62
C LEU A 144 3.17 2.74 24.82
N ASP A 145 3.25 4.06 25.05
CA ASP A 145 2.44 5.09 24.38
C ASP A 145 2.98 5.46 22.99
#